data_AF-A0A523N008-F1
#
_entry.id   AF-A0A523N008-F1
#
_cell.length_a   1.000
_cell.length_b   1.000
_cell.length_c   1.000
_cell.angle_alpha   90.00
_cell.angle_beta   90.00
_cell.angle_gamma   90.00
#
_symmetry.space_group_name_H-M   'P 1'
#
loop_
_entity.id
_entity.type
_entity.pdbx_description
1 polymer ?
#
loop_
_entity_poly.entity_id
_entity_poly.type
_entity_poly.pdbx_seq_one_letter_code
_entity_poly.pdbx_strand_id
1 'polypeptide(L)'
;MLTTPINLRSLPAGTLTNQGLVEDALSVGCLKAKIIHIKNITLGNWVRLKCQFGCPYYGKRFTCPGATPSSDEMAGILMDYEKAIVVELKSSSEVHDAVLNLENRYKQKGFYKAFALDALPCNLCEECTIDTHCMYPEKARPTLQACGIDVPQTMSNIGWNFAATLQACTEEHSVGMVLIG
;
A
#
# COMPACT_ATOMS: atom_id res chain seq x y z
N MET A 1 -17.56 -39.45 -18.46
CA MET A 1 -17.05 -38.54 -19.51
C MET A 1 -16.81 -37.19 -18.83
N LEU A 2 -15.55 -36.94 -18.44
CA LEU A 2 -14.69 -35.86 -18.99
C LEU A 2 -15.23 -34.46 -18.63
N THR A 3 -14.84 -33.93 -17.47
CA THR A 3 -13.77 -32.91 -17.28
C THR A 3 -14.08 -31.58 -17.95
N THR A 4 -14.22 -30.54 -17.13
CA THR A 4 -13.66 -29.23 -17.49
C THR A 4 -12.76 -28.82 -16.32
N PRO A 5 -11.43 -28.77 -16.52
CA PRO A 5 -10.52 -28.37 -15.47
C PRO A 5 -10.77 -26.89 -15.15
N ILE A 6 -10.71 -26.57 -13.86
CA ILE A 6 -10.60 -25.21 -13.35
C ILE A 6 -9.47 -24.55 -14.15
N ASN A 7 -9.81 -23.47 -14.83
CA ASN A 7 -8.90 -22.67 -15.62
C ASN A 7 -7.94 -21.99 -14.62
N LEU A 8 -6.86 -22.69 -14.23
CA LEU A 8 -5.68 -22.06 -13.67
C LEU A 8 -5.23 -21.09 -14.74
N ARG A 9 -5.51 -19.79 -14.54
CA ARG A 9 -4.88 -18.71 -15.27
C ARG A 9 -3.38 -18.97 -15.20
N SER A 10 -2.82 -19.53 -16.27
CA SER A 10 -1.39 -19.63 -16.45
C SER A 10 -0.89 -18.20 -16.42
N LEU A 11 -0.16 -17.85 -15.36
CA LEU A 11 0.56 -16.59 -15.30
C LEU A 11 1.36 -16.45 -16.60
N PRO A 12 1.27 -15.33 -17.33
CA PRO A 12 2.00 -15.18 -18.58
C PRO A 12 3.47 -15.52 -18.36
N ALA A 13 4.06 -16.24 -19.32
CA ALA A 13 5.48 -16.61 -19.26
C ALA A 13 6.32 -15.32 -19.11
N GLY A 14 6.81 -15.07 -17.89
CA GLY A 14 7.45 -13.80 -17.51
C GLY A 14 6.97 -13.19 -16.19
N THR A 15 5.87 -13.66 -15.60
CA THR A 15 5.40 -13.18 -14.29
C THR A 15 6.27 -13.70 -13.15
N LEU A 16 6.73 -12.81 -12.27
CA LEU A 16 7.55 -13.24 -11.12
C LEU A 16 6.78 -14.15 -10.17
N THR A 17 7.50 -15.12 -9.63
CA THR A 17 7.08 -15.90 -8.47
C THR A 17 6.96 -14.99 -7.24
N ASN A 18 6.21 -15.43 -6.23
CA ASN A 18 6.13 -14.72 -4.95
C ASN A 18 7.53 -14.51 -4.32
N GLN A 19 8.42 -15.48 -4.51
CA GLN A 19 9.81 -15.38 -4.05
C GLN A 19 10.56 -14.25 -4.77
N GLY A 20 10.44 -14.17 -6.10
CA GLY A 20 11.10 -13.11 -6.86
C GLY A 20 10.56 -11.70 -6.55
N LEU A 21 9.26 -11.57 -6.22
CA LEU A 21 8.70 -10.30 -5.76
C LEU A 21 9.31 -9.85 -4.43
N VAL A 22 9.53 -10.79 -3.49
CA VAL A 22 10.21 -10.52 -2.21
C VAL A 22 11.66 -10.15 -2.44
N GLU A 23 12.37 -10.83 -3.34
CA GLU A 23 13.75 -10.50 -3.70
C GLU A 23 13.88 -9.09 -4.28
N ASP A 24 12.95 -8.68 -5.16
CA ASP A 24 12.89 -7.30 -5.67
C ASP A 24 12.76 -6.28 -4.53
N ALA A 25 11.89 -6.56 -3.54
CA ALA A 25 11.67 -5.68 -2.39
C ALA A 25 12.92 -5.57 -1.51
N LEU A 26 13.59 -6.68 -1.22
CA LEU A 26 14.85 -6.67 -0.47
C LEU A 26 15.95 -5.93 -1.24
N SER A 27 15.96 -6.07 -2.58
CA SER A 27 16.89 -5.38 -3.48
C SER A 27 16.79 -3.85 -3.45
N VAL A 28 15.66 -3.28 -3.02
CA VAL A 28 15.46 -1.82 -2.91
C VAL A 28 15.64 -1.30 -1.48
N GLY A 29 16.19 -2.12 -0.57
CA GLY A 29 16.53 -1.71 0.79
C GLY A 29 15.48 -2.05 1.85
N CYS A 30 14.43 -2.81 1.52
CA CYS A 30 13.47 -3.27 2.52
C CYS A 30 14.14 -4.24 3.50
N LEU A 31 13.88 -4.06 4.80
CA LEU A 31 14.35 -4.96 5.86
C LEU A 31 13.56 -6.26 5.87
N LYS A 32 12.25 -6.16 5.64
CA LYS A 32 11.34 -7.30 5.53
C LYS A 32 10.41 -7.07 4.36
N ALA A 33 10.02 -8.16 3.71
CA ALA A 33 9.00 -8.15 2.70
C ALA A 33 8.19 -9.44 2.76
N LYS A 34 6.87 -9.35 2.59
CA LYS A 34 5.98 -10.51 2.66
C LYS A 34 4.84 -10.38 1.66
N ILE A 35 4.64 -11.40 0.84
CA ILE A 35 3.42 -11.54 0.04
C ILE A 35 2.27 -11.96 0.95
N ILE A 36 1.16 -11.25 0.83
CA ILE A 36 -0.07 -11.49 1.60
C ILE A 36 -1.25 -11.57 0.64
N HIS A 37 -2.24 -12.38 0.98
CA HIS A 37 -3.54 -12.35 0.28
C HIS A 37 -4.33 -11.13 0.75
N ILE A 38 -5.12 -10.50 -0.14
CA ILE A 38 -5.92 -9.30 0.20
C ILE A 38 -6.82 -9.49 1.43
N LYS A 39 -7.30 -10.72 1.67
CA LYS A 39 -8.11 -11.11 2.85
C LYS A 39 -7.43 -10.85 4.20
N ASN A 40 -6.10 -10.67 4.22
CA ASN A 40 -5.37 -10.34 5.44
C ASN A 40 -5.34 -8.83 5.70
N ILE A 41 -5.73 -8.00 4.74
CA ILE A 41 -5.82 -6.54 4.86
C ILE A 41 -7.10 -6.22 5.61
N THR A 42 -6.95 -5.55 6.76
CA THR A 42 -8.08 -5.11 7.57
C THR A 42 -8.42 -3.67 7.22
N LEU A 43 -9.69 -3.44 6.91
CA LEU A 43 -10.24 -2.11 6.67
C LEU A 43 -11.09 -1.68 7.87
N GLY A 44 -11.13 -0.37 8.14
CA GLY A 44 -11.94 0.18 9.21
C GLY A 44 -12.35 1.63 8.95
N ASN A 45 -13.65 1.90 8.96
CA ASN A 45 -14.19 3.26 8.86
C ASN A 45 -13.66 4.19 9.97
N TRP A 46 -13.38 3.62 11.15
CA TRP A 46 -12.81 4.35 12.28
C TRP A 46 -11.36 4.82 12.05
N VAL A 47 -10.60 4.21 11.13
CA VAL A 47 -9.19 4.56 10.85
C VAL A 47 -9.09 6.03 10.45
N ARG A 48 -10.05 6.51 9.64
CA ARG A 48 -10.11 7.91 9.22
C ARG A 48 -10.35 8.88 10.38
N LEU A 49 -11.01 8.44 11.46
CA LEU A 49 -11.17 9.28 12.66
C LEU A 49 -9.81 9.55 13.33
N LYS A 50 -8.89 8.57 13.32
CA LYS A 50 -7.53 8.78 13.83
C LYS A 50 -6.73 9.74 12.95
N CYS A 51 -6.94 9.73 11.63
CA CYS A 51 -6.41 10.78 10.77
C CYS A 51 -7.02 12.14 11.11
N GLN A 52 -8.35 12.25 11.13
CA GLN A 52 -9.07 13.52 11.32
C GLN A 52 -8.78 14.22 12.64
N PHE A 53 -8.70 13.45 13.73
CA PHE A 53 -8.56 14.00 15.08
C PHE A 53 -7.17 13.74 15.70
N GLY A 54 -6.23 13.17 14.93
CA GLY A 54 -4.91 12.79 15.44
C GLY A 54 -3.73 13.09 14.51
N CYS A 55 -3.97 13.51 13.26
CA CYS A 55 -2.90 13.87 12.32
C CYS A 55 -2.82 15.39 12.11
N PRO A 56 -1.66 16.04 12.35
CA PRO A 56 -1.50 17.47 12.09
C PRO A 56 -1.53 17.84 10.60
N TYR A 57 -1.45 16.85 9.72
CA TYR A 57 -1.50 16.99 8.26
C TYR A 57 -2.86 16.64 7.65
N TYR A 58 -3.86 16.29 8.47
CA TYR A 58 -5.18 15.90 7.95
C TYR A 58 -5.75 16.95 7.00
N GLY A 59 -6.20 16.51 5.83
CA GLY A 59 -6.77 17.37 4.79
C GLY A 59 -5.79 18.34 4.13
N LYS A 60 -4.48 18.28 4.43
CA LYS A 60 -3.47 19.21 3.88
C LYS A 60 -2.76 18.68 2.64
N ARG A 61 -2.90 17.40 2.29
CA ARG A 61 -2.22 16.76 1.16
C ARG A 61 -3.22 15.98 0.30
N PHE A 62 -2.95 15.89 -1.01
CA PHE A 62 -3.70 15.02 -1.94
C PHE A 62 -3.68 13.53 -1.55
N THR A 63 -2.77 13.13 -0.66
CA THR A 63 -2.65 11.75 -0.17
C THR A 63 -3.37 11.54 1.17
N CYS A 64 -4.15 12.51 1.63
CA CYS A 64 -4.97 12.45 2.84
C CYS A 64 -6.44 12.11 2.55
N PRO A 65 -7.19 11.64 3.58
CA PRO A 65 -8.63 11.42 3.46
C PRO A 65 -9.39 12.61 2.83
N GLY A 66 -10.29 12.30 1.90
CA GLY A 66 -11.04 13.29 1.10
C GLY A 66 -10.58 13.35 -0.35
N ALA A 67 -9.28 13.15 -0.60
CA ALA A 67 -8.69 12.97 -1.93
C ALA A 67 -8.28 11.52 -2.21
N THR A 68 -8.44 10.63 -1.22
CA THR A 68 -8.15 9.20 -1.30
C THR A 68 -9.42 8.38 -1.10
N PRO A 69 -9.45 7.11 -1.55
CA PRO A 69 -10.58 6.22 -1.30
C PRO A 69 -10.95 6.14 0.18
N SER A 70 -12.25 6.14 0.46
CA SER A 70 -12.81 5.74 1.74
C SER A 70 -12.58 4.25 2.00
N SER A 71 -12.82 3.79 3.24
CA SER A 71 -12.72 2.36 3.57
C SER A 71 -13.63 1.50 2.69
N ASP A 72 -14.83 1.98 2.37
CA ASP A 72 -15.79 1.22 1.56
C ASP A 72 -15.39 1.19 0.08
N GLU A 73 -14.90 2.32 -0.47
CA GLU A 73 -14.34 2.36 -1.82
C GLU A 73 -13.08 1.49 -1.93
N MET A 74 -12.22 1.53 -0.91
CA MET A 74 -11.02 0.70 -0.85
C MET A 74 -11.37 -0.79 -0.77
N ALA A 75 -12.44 -1.17 -0.07
CA ALA A 75 -12.94 -2.56 -0.09
C ALA A 75 -13.33 -2.99 -1.50
N GLY A 76 -14.00 -2.09 -2.24
CA GLY A 76 -14.28 -2.22 -3.68
C GLY A 76 -13.02 -2.50 -4.49
N ILE A 77 -12.04 -1.60 -4.38
CA ILE A 77 -10.78 -1.65 -5.12
C ILE A 77 -10.01 -2.93 -4.79
N LEU A 78 -9.92 -3.33 -3.52
CA LEU A 78 -9.19 -4.53 -3.13
C LEU A 78 -9.72 -5.79 -3.80
N MET A 79 -11.00 -5.88 -4.14
CA MET A 79 -11.57 -7.04 -4.85
C MET A 79 -10.99 -7.25 -6.26
N ASP A 80 -10.38 -6.23 -6.86
CA ASP A 80 -9.67 -6.36 -8.13
C ASP A 80 -8.27 -7.00 -7.98
N TYR A 81 -7.82 -7.25 -6.76
CA TYR A 81 -6.49 -7.79 -6.45
C TYR A 81 -6.58 -9.13 -5.73
N GLU A 82 -5.64 -10.03 -6.01
CA GLU A 82 -5.52 -11.29 -5.26
C GLU A 82 -4.56 -11.14 -4.07
N LYS A 83 -3.48 -10.39 -4.28
CA LYS A 83 -2.37 -10.30 -3.34
C LYS A 83 -1.78 -8.90 -3.28
N ALA A 84 -1.02 -8.66 -2.22
CA ALA A 84 -0.18 -7.50 -2.04
C ALA A 84 1.19 -7.94 -1.52
N ILE A 85 2.21 -7.11 -1.70
CA ILE A 85 3.44 -7.19 -0.92
C ILE A 85 3.43 -6.12 0.16
N VAL A 86 3.71 -6.52 1.39
CA VAL A 86 3.97 -5.61 2.51
C VAL A 86 5.47 -5.53 2.68
N VAL A 87 5.99 -4.33 2.88
CA VAL A 87 7.42 -4.07 3.10
C VAL A 87 7.63 -3.26 4.38
N GLU A 88 8.75 -3.51 5.06
CA GLU A 88 9.21 -2.75 6.22
C GLU A 88 10.59 -2.15 5.91
N LEU A 89 10.77 -0.87 6.22
CA LEU A 89 12.02 -0.15 6.03
C LEU A 89 12.61 0.32 7.37
N LYS A 90 13.83 0.86 7.32
CA LYS A 90 14.50 1.40 8.52
C LYS A 90 13.80 2.65 9.04
N SER A 91 13.33 3.50 8.13
CA SER A 91 12.62 4.73 8.45
C SER A 91 11.38 4.87 7.58
N SER A 92 10.39 5.58 8.11
CA SER A 92 9.15 5.91 7.42
C SER A 92 9.37 6.83 6.20
N SER A 93 10.41 7.67 6.22
CA SER A 93 10.81 8.51 5.08
C SER A 93 11.32 7.75 3.86
N GLU A 94 11.86 6.54 4.05
CA GLU A 94 12.37 5.71 2.94
C GLU A 94 11.24 4.94 2.23
N VAL A 95 10.07 4.82 2.85
CA VAL A 95 8.98 3.96 2.36
C VAL A 95 8.51 4.40 0.98
N HIS A 96 8.31 5.70 0.78
CA HIS A 96 7.81 6.28 -0.47
C HIS A 96 8.60 5.81 -1.69
N ASP A 97 9.92 6.04 -1.67
CA ASP A 97 10.79 5.73 -2.79
C ASP A 97 10.83 4.23 -3.05
N ALA A 98 10.84 3.40 -2.00
CA ALA A 98 10.83 1.96 -2.13
C ALA A 98 9.54 1.44 -2.76
N VAL A 99 8.36 1.82 -2.24
CA VAL A 99 7.08 1.34 -2.78
C VAL A 99 6.82 1.85 -4.20
N LEU A 100 7.20 3.09 -4.51
CA LEU A 100 7.07 3.66 -5.86
C LEU A 100 8.01 2.96 -6.85
N ASN A 101 9.23 2.62 -6.44
CA ASN A 101 10.16 1.84 -7.27
C ASN A 101 9.59 0.44 -7.55
N LEU A 102 9.08 -0.24 -6.52
CA LEU A 102 8.48 -1.56 -6.64
C LEU A 102 7.24 -1.56 -7.52
N GLU A 103 6.35 -0.58 -7.37
CA GLU A 103 5.20 -0.40 -8.26
C GLU A 103 5.62 -0.37 -9.72
N ASN A 104 6.60 0.46 -10.07
CA ASN A 104 7.09 0.59 -11.43
C ASN A 104 7.76 -0.70 -11.94
N ARG A 105 8.57 -1.36 -11.11
CA ARG A 105 9.18 -2.66 -11.45
C ARG A 105 8.11 -3.71 -11.72
N TYR A 106 7.11 -3.82 -10.85
CA TYR A 106 6.06 -4.83 -10.99
C TYR A 106 5.18 -4.58 -12.21
N LYS A 107 4.87 -3.31 -12.53
CA LYS A 107 4.22 -2.93 -13.80
C LYS A 107 5.00 -3.42 -15.01
N GLN A 108 6.31 -3.16 -15.05
CA GLN A 108 7.20 -3.63 -16.14
C GLN A 108 7.25 -5.16 -16.25
N LYS A 109 7.01 -5.86 -15.14
CA LYS A 109 7.00 -7.32 -15.02
C LYS A 109 5.62 -7.95 -15.24
N GLY A 110 4.65 -7.17 -15.74
CA GLY A 110 3.32 -7.64 -16.15
C GLY A 110 2.21 -7.46 -15.12
N PHE A 111 2.50 -6.98 -13.91
CA PHE A 111 1.49 -6.62 -12.91
C PHE A 111 1.00 -5.19 -13.15
N TYR A 112 0.28 -4.99 -14.26
CA TYR A 112 -0.09 -3.68 -14.75
C TYR A 112 -1.01 -2.89 -13.80
N LYS A 113 -1.73 -3.57 -12.90
CA LYS A 113 -2.56 -2.91 -11.86
C LYS A 113 -1.77 -2.58 -10.60
N ALA A 114 -0.48 -2.88 -10.54
CA ALA A 114 0.29 -2.67 -9.33
C ALA A 114 0.16 -1.21 -8.85
N PHE A 115 -0.07 -1.03 -7.55
CA PHE A 115 -0.33 0.28 -6.97
C PHE A 115 0.24 0.36 -5.55
N ALA A 116 1.07 1.37 -5.31
CA ALA A 116 1.73 1.62 -4.05
C ALA A 116 0.87 2.40 -3.07
N LEU A 117 0.98 2.03 -1.79
CA LEU A 117 0.42 2.70 -0.63
C LEU A 117 1.57 3.00 0.33
N ASP A 118 1.63 4.24 0.77
CA ASP A 118 2.75 4.78 1.56
C ASP A 118 2.46 4.73 3.07
N ALA A 119 3.50 4.94 3.87
CA ALA A 119 3.40 5.08 5.32
C ALA A 119 3.01 6.51 5.74
N LEU A 120 3.58 7.52 5.07
CA LEU A 120 3.49 8.92 5.49
C LEU A 120 2.79 9.80 4.45
N PRO A 121 2.18 10.93 4.88
CA PRO A 121 1.67 11.93 3.96
C PRO A 121 2.77 12.42 3.01
N CYS A 122 2.37 12.76 1.78
CA CYS A 122 3.27 13.21 0.75
C CYS A 122 3.97 14.53 1.13
N ASN A 123 5.27 14.61 0.86
CA ASN A 123 6.12 15.77 1.10
C ASN A 123 6.83 16.28 -0.19
N LEU A 124 6.36 15.88 -1.37
CA LEU A 124 6.98 16.22 -2.67
C LEU A 124 6.92 17.71 -3.03
N CYS A 125 5.97 18.44 -2.45
CA CYS A 125 5.78 19.87 -2.66
C CYS A 125 5.89 20.61 -1.32
N GLU A 126 6.43 21.82 -1.35
CA GLU A 126 6.46 22.72 -0.19
C GLU A 126 5.01 23.00 0.26
N GLU A 127 4.19 23.51 -0.66
CA GLU A 127 2.75 23.69 -0.49
C GLU A 127 1.94 22.78 -1.42
N CYS A 128 0.91 22.14 -0.89
CA CYS A 128 0.10 21.19 -1.65
C CYS A 128 -1.08 21.89 -2.35
N THR A 129 -1.23 21.62 -3.65
CA THR A 129 -2.26 22.22 -4.52
C THR A 129 -3.63 21.53 -4.41
N ILE A 130 -4.04 21.14 -3.20
CA ILE A 130 -5.19 20.23 -2.95
C ILE A 130 -6.51 20.69 -3.60
N ASP A 131 -6.71 22.01 -3.72
CA ASP A 131 -7.90 22.63 -4.32
C ASP A 131 -7.92 22.61 -5.85
N THR A 132 -6.84 22.14 -6.48
CA THR A 132 -6.71 22.09 -7.94
C THR A 132 -6.30 20.69 -8.39
N HIS A 133 -5.05 20.50 -8.81
CA HIS A 133 -4.52 19.23 -9.27
C HIS A 133 -3.15 18.99 -8.66
N CYS A 134 -2.81 17.72 -8.41
CA CYS A 134 -1.48 17.36 -7.94
C CYS A 134 -0.43 17.72 -9.01
N MET A 135 0.67 18.35 -8.59
CA MET A 135 1.80 18.67 -9.48
C MET A 135 2.69 17.47 -9.78
N TYR A 136 2.55 16.38 -9.01
CA TYR A 136 3.35 15.15 -9.13
C TYR A 136 2.46 13.89 -9.10
N PRO A 137 1.42 13.80 -9.95
CA PRO A 137 0.45 12.70 -9.91
C PRO A 137 1.09 11.33 -10.19
N GLU A 138 2.20 11.30 -10.94
CA GLU A 138 2.96 10.09 -11.25
C GLU A 138 3.71 9.53 -10.03
N LYS A 139 3.98 10.37 -9.02
CA LYS A 139 4.73 10.02 -7.80
C LYS A 139 3.86 9.93 -6.55
N ALA A 140 2.91 10.84 -6.37
CA ALA A 140 2.10 10.92 -5.16
C ALA A 140 1.33 9.60 -4.91
N ARG A 141 1.47 9.03 -3.72
CA ARG A 141 0.76 7.81 -3.30
C ARG A 141 0.03 8.03 -1.98
N PRO A 142 -1.22 7.55 -1.86
CA PRO A 142 -1.99 7.69 -0.64
C PRO A 142 -1.37 6.86 0.49
N THR A 143 -1.58 7.29 1.73
CA THR A 143 -1.14 6.46 2.86
C THR A 143 -2.09 5.29 3.08
N LEU A 144 -1.58 4.21 3.67
CA LEU A 144 -2.41 3.07 4.11
C LEU A 144 -3.61 3.53 4.93
N GLN A 145 -3.39 4.38 5.94
CA GLN A 145 -4.42 4.90 6.83
C GLN A 145 -5.41 5.82 6.09
N ALA A 146 -4.94 6.61 5.12
CA ALA A 146 -5.80 7.48 4.33
C ALA A 146 -6.82 6.68 3.50
N CYS A 147 -6.45 5.47 3.08
CA CYS A 147 -7.33 4.51 2.41
C CYS A 147 -8.15 3.62 3.36
N GLY A 148 -8.14 3.92 4.67
CA GLY A 148 -8.92 3.17 5.66
C GLY A 148 -8.32 1.83 6.09
N ILE A 149 -7.04 1.56 5.77
CA ILE A 149 -6.36 0.33 6.20
C ILE A 149 -5.93 0.44 7.66
N ASP A 150 -6.38 -0.51 8.47
CA ASP A 150 -5.91 -0.73 9.84
C ASP A 150 -4.56 -1.45 9.79
N VAL A 151 -3.48 -0.66 9.84
CA VAL A 151 -2.10 -1.15 9.70
C VAL A 151 -1.73 -2.12 10.83
N PRO A 152 -1.91 -1.80 12.13
CA PRO A 152 -1.63 -2.73 13.23
C PRO A 152 -2.36 -4.07 13.10
N GLN A 153 -3.67 -4.06 12.82
CA GLN A 153 -4.41 -5.31 12.67
C GLN A 153 -3.95 -6.09 11.42
N THR A 154 -3.68 -5.40 10.31
CA THR A 154 -3.14 -6.03 9.10
C THR A 154 -1.77 -6.66 9.34
N MET A 155 -0.88 -6.00 10.09
CA MET A 155 0.42 -6.57 10.47
C MET A 155 0.27 -7.75 11.42
N SER A 156 -0.65 -7.67 12.39
CA SER A 156 -0.97 -8.77 13.30
C SER A 156 -1.48 -10.01 12.55
N ASN A 157 -2.38 -9.83 11.58
CA ASN A 157 -2.92 -10.92 10.75
C ASN A 157 -1.83 -11.71 10.00
N ILE A 158 -0.68 -11.08 9.75
CA ILE A 158 0.44 -11.68 9.01
C ILE A 158 1.61 -12.07 9.92
N GLY A 159 1.42 -11.99 11.25
CA GLY A 159 2.43 -12.38 12.24
C GLY A 159 3.60 -11.41 12.35
N TRP A 160 3.42 -10.14 11.98
CA TRP A 160 4.41 -9.09 12.22
C TRP A 160 4.09 -8.40 13.54
N ASN A 161 5.07 -8.38 14.45
CA ASN A 161 4.95 -7.67 15.72
C ASN A 161 5.01 -6.17 15.47
N PHE A 162 3.84 -5.53 15.45
CA PHE A 162 3.68 -4.10 15.28
C PHE A 162 3.11 -3.52 16.58
N ALA A 163 3.63 -2.38 17.04
CA ALA A 163 3.10 -1.74 18.24
C ALA A 163 1.59 -1.48 18.04
N ALA A 164 0.78 -1.87 19.02
CA ALA A 164 -0.69 -1.87 18.91
C ALA A 164 -1.33 -0.47 18.85
N THR A 165 -0.52 0.60 18.89
CA THR A 165 -1.01 1.97 18.88
C THR A 165 -1.04 2.49 17.46
N LEU A 166 -2.24 2.66 16.91
CA LEU A 166 -2.43 3.41 15.68
C LEU A 166 -2.34 4.91 16.01
N GLN A 167 -1.16 5.51 15.85
CA GLN A 167 -1.03 6.95 15.76
C GLN A 167 -0.97 7.35 14.29
N ALA A 168 -1.73 8.37 13.89
CA ALA A 168 -1.79 8.76 12.50
C ALA A 168 -0.51 9.49 12.11
N CYS A 169 0.16 9.02 11.04
CA CYS A 169 1.30 9.70 10.43
C CYS A 169 2.46 10.00 11.38
N THR A 170 2.80 9.06 12.27
CA THR A 170 4.02 9.10 13.09
C THR A 170 5.16 8.33 12.43
N GLU A 171 6.39 8.69 12.79
CA GLU A 171 7.59 8.08 12.22
C GLU A 171 7.80 6.62 12.65
N GLU A 172 7.02 6.14 13.63
CA GLU A 172 7.07 4.78 14.18
C GLU A 172 6.55 3.71 13.21
N HIS A 173 6.03 4.10 12.04
CA HIS A 173 5.46 3.20 11.05
C HIS A 173 6.27 3.25 9.75
N SER A 174 7.25 2.35 9.61
CA SER A 174 8.06 2.21 8.40
C SER A 174 7.53 1.15 7.42
N VAL A 175 6.19 1.00 7.36
CA VAL A 175 5.52 -0.04 6.56
C VAL A 175 4.85 0.56 5.34
N GLY A 176 5.16 0.00 4.17
CA GLY A 176 4.51 0.28 2.90
C GLY A 176 3.83 -0.96 2.32
N MET A 177 2.99 -0.77 1.31
CA MET A 177 2.33 -1.86 0.61
C MET A 177 2.27 -1.59 -0.88
N VAL A 178 2.42 -2.64 -1.69
CA VAL A 178 2.10 -2.57 -3.13
C VAL A 178 1.06 -3.63 -3.42
N LEU A 179 -0.11 -3.22 -3.88
CA LEU A 179 -1.13 -4.14 -4.41
C LEU A 179 -0.59 -4.76 -5.71
N ILE A 180 -0.83 -6.06 -5.92
CA ILE A 180 -0.28 -6.80 -7.06
C ILE A 180 -1.42 -7.47 -7.83
N GLY A 181 -1.58 -7.09 -9.09
CA GLY A 181 -2.63 -7.60 -9.98
C GLY A 181 -2.46 -7.20 -11.43
#